data_AF-A0A835PWW7-F1
#
_entry.id   AF-A0A835PWW7-F1
#
_cell.length_a   1.000
_cell.length_b   1.000
_cell.length_c   1.000
_cell.angle_alpha   90.00
_cell.angle_beta   90.00
_cell.angle_gamma   90.00
#
_symmetry.space_group_name_H-M   'P 1'
#
loop_
_entity.id
_entity.type
_entity.pdbx_description
1 polymer ?
#
loop_
_entity_poly.entity_id
_entity_poly.type
_entity_poly.pdbx_seq_one_letter_code
_entity_poly.pdbx_strand_id
1 'polypeptide(L)'
;MITKSLFKGNDKMVAYICFSLPASSFSFSCSQFQEYPNYVAYSTPSFFLDDWLNLYLDNHYLHLDSDMNQYKNEISCADYRFVYMGPKGTWTPLHADVFRSYSWSANVCGRKYWLFISPSECHKIFDRYGKNYVYDVYGDICEKEFPEFNKAMWSECMQESNEIIFVPSGWYHQVHNLEDTISINHNWFNSHNLSWVWNLLLKDYVEAKEYIEDIREICNEFERICQRNLAANTGMNLYDFFVFLTRFALANLTLLRDLCNENGAYSLSRVMANHVLSNIRAIRSVALCMVSVEAFSEENLSGCSEENLSVSSVIKGIMEEQNFHDLLCALTTTLEALCQGHVDHCLENMLEEAMYQSNSIWSKKVFGQMKERKLGSLS
;
A
#
# COMPACT_ATOMS: atom_id res chain seq x y z
N MET A 1 -26.09 -7.82 -5.28
CA MET A 1 -26.44 -8.28 -6.64
C MET A 1 -25.40 -9.32 -7.04
N ILE A 2 -25.81 -10.46 -7.59
CA ILE A 2 -25.09 -11.74 -7.50
C ILE A 2 -23.73 -11.73 -8.22
N THR A 3 -22.69 -12.02 -7.42
CA THR A 3 -21.31 -12.37 -7.77
C THR A 3 -21.24 -13.69 -8.53
N LYS A 4 -20.57 -13.71 -9.69
CA LYS A 4 -20.05 -14.98 -10.23
C LYS A 4 -18.74 -15.29 -9.51
N SER A 5 -18.78 -16.14 -8.48
CA SER A 5 -17.56 -16.80 -8.01
C SER A 5 -17.21 -17.94 -8.96
N LEU A 6 -16.12 -17.83 -9.70
CA LEU A 6 -15.41 -19.03 -10.14
C LEU A 6 -14.61 -19.49 -8.91
N PHE A 7 -14.83 -20.71 -8.43
CA PHE A 7 -13.91 -21.59 -7.67
C PHE A 7 -14.68 -22.60 -6.80
N LYS A 8 -14.44 -23.90 -7.04
CA LYS A 8 -14.68 -25.01 -6.10
C LYS A 8 -13.30 -25.62 -5.82
N GLY A 9 -12.71 -25.29 -4.67
CA GLY A 9 -11.40 -25.81 -4.25
C GLY A 9 -10.82 -25.02 -3.08
N ASN A 10 -10.15 -25.69 -2.15
CA ASN A 10 -9.81 -25.22 -0.79
C ASN A 10 -8.70 -24.15 -0.68
N ASP A 11 -8.33 -23.45 -1.76
CA ASP A 11 -7.29 -22.43 -1.71
C ASP A 11 -7.86 -21.05 -2.05
N LYS A 12 -7.93 -20.21 -1.01
CA LYS A 12 -8.17 -18.76 -0.90
C LYS A 12 -8.70 -18.03 -2.16
N MET A 13 -9.90 -17.47 -1.99
CA MET A 13 -10.70 -16.63 -2.93
C MET A 13 -9.91 -15.75 -3.92
N VAL A 14 -10.18 -15.95 -5.21
CA VAL A 14 -10.28 -14.84 -6.18
C VAL A 14 -11.71 -14.34 -6.13
N ALA A 15 -11.91 -13.13 -5.63
CA ALA A 15 -13.22 -12.49 -5.74
C ALA A 15 -13.31 -11.79 -7.10
N TYR A 16 -13.87 -12.47 -8.09
CA TYR A 16 -14.43 -11.78 -9.26
C TYR A 16 -15.71 -11.07 -8.79
N ILE A 17 -15.63 -9.76 -8.60
CA ILE A 17 -16.80 -8.93 -8.26
C ILE A 17 -17.10 -8.01 -9.43
N CYS A 18 -17.80 -8.55 -10.43
CA CYS A 18 -18.42 -7.73 -11.45
C CYS A 18 -19.56 -6.91 -10.82
N PHE A 19 -19.33 -5.60 -10.68
CA PHE A 19 -20.38 -4.62 -10.47
C PHE A 19 -20.70 -3.99 -11.82
N SER A 20 -21.93 -4.12 -12.30
CA SER A 20 -22.41 -3.32 -13.43
C SER A 20 -22.66 -1.89 -12.94
N LEU A 21 -21.81 -0.96 -13.35
CA LEU A 21 -22.01 0.46 -13.05
C LEU A 21 -23.02 1.08 -14.02
N PRO A 22 -23.91 1.99 -13.56
CA PRO A 22 -24.81 2.71 -14.46
C PRO A 22 -24.01 3.64 -15.39
N ALA A 23 -24.31 3.56 -16.69
CA ALA A 23 -23.63 4.27 -17.78
C ALA A 23 -23.63 5.81 -17.66
N SER A 24 -24.43 6.39 -16.76
CA SER A 24 -24.54 7.84 -16.54
C SER A 24 -23.43 8.43 -15.65
N SER A 25 -22.44 7.65 -15.23
CA SER A 25 -21.51 8.03 -14.16
C SER A 25 -20.14 8.55 -14.62
N PHE A 26 -19.89 8.62 -15.94
CA PHE A 26 -18.53 8.88 -16.43
C PHE A 26 -18.50 9.88 -17.59
N SER A 27 -17.89 11.04 -17.36
CA SER A 27 -17.45 11.98 -18.39
C SER A 27 -15.94 12.21 -18.22
N PHE A 28 -15.14 11.94 -19.25
CA PHE A 28 -13.69 12.11 -19.21
C PHE A 28 -13.19 13.08 -20.28
N SER A 29 -12.44 14.11 -19.86
CA SER A 29 -11.45 14.79 -20.68
C SER A 29 -10.06 14.27 -20.30
N CYS A 30 -9.35 13.72 -21.27
CA CYS A 30 -8.01 13.16 -21.11
C CYS A 30 -6.95 14.24 -21.34
N SER A 31 -6.46 14.84 -20.26
CA SER A 31 -5.10 15.39 -20.12
C SER A 31 -4.92 15.94 -18.71
N GLN A 32 -3.95 15.40 -17.97
CA GLN A 32 -3.35 15.97 -16.76
C GLN A 32 -4.32 16.38 -15.64
N PHE A 33 -4.64 15.43 -14.76
CA PHE A 33 -5.32 15.69 -13.48
C PHE A 33 -4.65 16.78 -12.62
N GLN A 34 -3.38 17.07 -12.85
CA GLN A 34 -2.63 18.11 -12.14
C GLN A 34 -2.93 19.54 -12.61
N GLU A 35 -3.45 19.73 -13.84
CA GLU A 35 -3.94 21.06 -14.29
C GLU A 35 -5.25 21.44 -13.59
N TYR A 36 -5.99 20.45 -13.05
CA TYR A 36 -7.29 20.64 -12.42
C TYR A 36 -7.35 19.97 -11.04
N PRO A 37 -6.61 20.46 -10.03
CA PRO A 37 -6.52 19.82 -8.70
C PRO A 37 -7.85 19.72 -7.96
N ASN A 38 -8.87 20.48 -8.38
CA ASN A 38 -10.22 20.42 -7.82
C ASN A 38 -11.17 19.50 -8.61
N TYR A 39 -10.72 18.91 -9.73
CA TYR A 39 -11.56 18.05 -10.55
C TYR A 39 -11.61 16.63 -9.99
N VAL A 40 -12.80 16.21 -9.58
CA VAL A 40 -13.06 14.85 -9.10
C VAL A 40 -13.62 14.03 -10.26
N ALA A 41 -12.77 13.28 -10.96
CA ALA A 41 -13.23 12.46 -12.09
C ALA A 41 -14.10 11.27 -11.68
N TYR A 42 -13.87 10.72 -10.49
CA TYR A 42 -14.65 9.62 -9.95
C TYR A 42 -14.63 9.65 -8.43
N SER A 43 -15.62 9.02 -7.81
CA SER A 43 -15.61 8.71 -6.38
C SER A 43 -15.21 7.25 -6.18
N THR A 44 -14.26 6.99 -5.28
CA THR A 44 -13.86 5.63 -4.94
C THR A 44 -15.08 4.85 -4.42
N PRO A 45 -15.40 3.67 -4.99
CA PRO A 45 -16.49 2.84 -4.50
C PRO A 45 -16.35 2.50 -3.01
N SER A 46 -17.46 2.38 -2.28
CA SER A 46 -17.47 2.27 -0.81
C SER A 46 -16.66 1.10 -0.27
N PHE A 47 -16.61 -0.01 -1.01
CA PHE A 47 -15.85 -1.22 -0.70
C PHE A 47 -14.33 -1.06 -0.83
N PHE A 48 -13.85 0.03 -1.44
CA PHE A 48 -12.44 0.35 -1.62
C PHE A 48 -11.97 1.57 -0.82
N LEU A 49 -12.74 2.00 0.19
CA LEU A 49 -12.45 3.23 0.95
C LEU A 49 -11.34 3.10 2.00
N ASP A 50 -10.98 1.88 2.42
CA ASP A 50 -9.83 1.65 3.33
C ASP A 50 -8.52 1.66 2.52
N ASP A 51 -8.25 2.81 1.91
CA ASP A 51 -7.11 3.12 1.05
C ASP A 51 -6.12 4.01 1.81
N TRP A 52 -5.11 3.39 2.41
CA TRP A 52 -4.12 4.10 3.21
C TRP A 52 -3.10 4.82 2.34
N LEU A 53 -2.75 4.23 1.19
CA LEU A 53 -1.75 4.76 0.27
C LEU A 53 -2.16 6.14 -0.22
N ASN A 54 -3.32 6.25 -0.88
CA ASN A 54 -3.68 7.55 -1.45
C ASN A 54 -4.17 8.52 -0.38
N LEU A 55 -4.72 8.05 0.76
CA LEU A 55 -5.00 8.94 1.90
C LEU A 55 -3.73 9.66 2.40
N TYR A 56 -2.61 8.94 2.42
CA TYR A 56 -1.31 9.53 2.75
C TYR A 56 -0.86 10.51 1.67
N LEU A 57 -0.83 10.08 0.41
CA LEU A 57 -0.30 10.87 -0.71
C LEU A 57 -1.13 12.12 -1.02
N ASP A 58 -2.43 12.11 -0.72
CA ASP A 58 -3.29 13.28 -0.82
C ASP A 58 -2.88 14.40 0.19
N ASN A 59 -2.07 14.09 1.20
CA ASN A 59 -1.73 15.00 2.30
C ASN A 59 -0.23 15.14 2.59
N HIS A 60 0.60 14.24 2.08
CA HIS A 60 2.00 14.14 2.43
C HIS A 60 2.84 13.80 1.20
N TYR A 61 4.03 14.40 1.13
CA TYR A 61 5.02 14.06 0.11
C TYR A 61 5.91 12.92 0.59
N LEU A 62 6.30 12.05 -0.34
CA LEU A 62 7.40 11.10 -0.17
C LEU A 62 8.73 11.79 -0.48
N HIS A 63 9.86 11.19 -0.06
CA HIS A 63 11.21 11.63 -0.43
C HIS A 63 11.54 13.06 0.02
N LEU A 64 11.33 13.37 1.31
CA LEU A 64 11.51 14.73 1.87
C LEU A 64 12.95 15.30 1.79
N ASP A 65 13.93 14.56 1.27
CA ASP A 65 15.32 14.98 1.16
C ASP A 65 15.52 16.17 0.19
N SER A 66 16.34 17.15 0.58
CA SER A 66 16.54 18.42 -0.12
C SER A 66 17.26 18.29 -1.48
N ASP A 67 18.05 17.24 -1.68
CA ASP A 67 18.69 16.96 -2.97
C ASP A 67 17.72 16.33 -3.98
N MET A 68 16.73 15.55 -3.50
CA MET A 68 15.63 15.03 -4.33
C MET A 68 14.63 16.14 -4.69
N ASN A 69 14.63 17.23 -3.91
CA ASN A 69 13.83 18.42 -4.15
C ASN A 69 14.35 19.30 -5.30
N GLN A 70 15.56 19.11 -5.84
CA GLN A 70 16.02 19.89 -7.00
C GLN A 70 15.33 19.48 -8.32
N TYR A 71 14.71 18.29 -8.37
CA TYR A 71 13.86 17.85 -9.49
C TYR A 71 12.37 18.22 -9.27
N LYS A 72 12.06 19.14 -8.34
CA LYS A 72 10.69 19.60 -8.01
C LYS A 72 9.87 20.20 -9.15
N ASN A 73 10.46 20.44 -10.32
CA ASN A 73 9.75 20.93 -11.50
C ASN A 73 9.25 19.82 -12.43
N GLU A 74 9.59 18.57 -12.16
CA GLU A 74 9.02 17.42 -12.85
C GLU A 74 8.03 16.75 -11.90
N ILE A 75 6.77 17.17 -12.02
CA ILE A 75 5.55 16.39 -11.75
C ILE A 75 5.71 15.42 -10.56
N SER A 76 5.17 15.77 -9.38
CA SER A 76 4.88 14.77 -8.34
C SER A 76 3.97 13.69 -8.95
N CYS A 77 4.58 12.62 -9.47
CA CYS A 77 4.00 11.66 -10.41
C CYS A 77 3.56 10.37 -9.71
N ALA A 78 3.41 10.40 -8.38
CA ALA A 78 2.98 9.25 -7.61
C ALA A 78 1.47 9.30 -7.33
N ASP A 79 0.66 9.56 -8.36
CA ASP A 79 -0.78 9.31 -8.26
C ASP A 79 -1.00 7.84 -8.56
N TYR A 80 -1.50 7.04 -7.62
CA TYR A 80 -1.78 5.61 -7.82
C TYR A 80 -3.18 5.37 -8.39
N ARG A 81 -3.65 6.35 -9.15
CA ARG A 81 -4.96 6.45 -9.78
C ARG A 81 -4.72 6.81 -11.24
N PHE A 82 -5.08 5.90 -12.15
CA PHE A 82 -4.67 6.00 -13.54
C PHE A 82 -5.84 5.80 -14.50
N VAL A 83 -5.73 6.41 -15.68
CA VAL A 83 -6.59 6.08 -16.82
C VAL A 83 -5.75 5.31 -17.83
N TYR A 84 -6.20 4.12 -18.20
CA TYR A 84 -5.68 3.39 -19.34
C TYR A 84 -6.56 3.65 -20.54
N MET A 85 -5.95 4.05 -21.64
CA MET A 85 -6.60 4.22 -22.93
C MET A 85 -5.73 3.59 -24.00
N GLY A 86 -6.28 2.63 -24.74
CA GLY A 86 -5.51 1.90 -25.75
C GLY A 86 -6.38 1.33 -26.86
N PRO A 87 -5.91 1.34 -28.11
CA PRO A 87 -6.63 0.72 -29.21
C PRO A 87 -6.64 -0.81 -29.08
N LYS A 88 -7.57 -1.45 -29.78
CA LYS A 88 -7.66 -2.92 -29.91
C LYS A 88 -6.29 -3.53 -30.26
N GLY A 89 -5.95 -4.63 -29.59
CA GLY A 89 -4.72 -5.38 -29.80
C GLY A 89 -3.53 -4.89 -28.97
N THR A 90 -3.65 -3.77 -28.27
CA THR A 90 -2.68 -3.41 -27.23
C THR A 90 -2.83 -4.28 -25.99
N TRP A 91 -1.75 -4.44 -25.24
CA TRP A 91 -1.73 -5.28 -24.05
C TRP A 91 -0.73 -4.75 -23.02
N THR A 92 -0.94 -5.14 -21.77
CA THR A 92 -0.05 -4.87 -20.64
C THR A 92 0.69 -6.15 -20.27
N PRO A 93 2.04 -6.11 -20.19
CA PRO A 93 2.85 -7.26 -19.82
C PRO A 93 2.46 -7.93 -18.51
N LEU A 94 2.85 -9.20 -18.36
CA LEU A 94 2.68 -9.92 -17.11
C LEU A 94 3.41 -9.17 -15.99
N HIS A 95 2.70 -8.84 -14.92
CA HIS A 95 3.28 -8.18 -13.75
C HIS A 95 2.39 -8.41 -12.53
N ALA A 96 2.92 -8.14 -11.34
CA ALA A 96 2.11 -7.93 -10.16
C ALA A 96 2.29 -6.47 -9.73
N ASP A 97 1.20 -5.87 -9.23
CA ASP A 97 1.13 -4.43 -8.97
C ASP A 97 2.24 -3.90 -8.07
N VAL A 98 2.56 -2.61 -8.25
CA VAL A 98 3.48 -1.83 -7.41
C VAL A 98 3.12 -1.98 -5.93
N PHE A 99 4.12 -1.99 -5.06
CA PHE A 99 3.99 -2.30 -3.63
C PHE A 99 3.35 -3.65 -3.29
N ARG A 100 3.10 -4.54 -4.28
CA ARG A 100 2.16 -5.66 -4.13
C ARG A 100 0.81 -5.18 -3.59
N SER A 101 0.41 -3.97 -3.98
CA SER A 101 -0.86 -3.36 -3.61
C SER A 101 -2.05 -4.20 -4.10
N TYR A 102 -3.24 -3.88 -3.59
CA TYR A 102 -4.47 -4.20 -4.30
C TYR A 102 -4.61 -3.28 -5.51
N SER A 103 -5.36 -3.73 -6.51
CA SER A 103 -5.84 -2.87 -7.58
C SER A 103 -7.31 -3.12 -7.87
N TRP A 104 -8.00 -2.11 -8.41
CA TRP A 104 -9.27 -2.30 -9.08
C TRP A 104 -9.19 -1.63 -10.45
N SER A 105 -9.76 -2.29 -11.46
CA SER A 105 -9.87 -1.76 -12.81
C SER A 105 -11.34 -1.69 -13.20
N ALA A 106 -11.88 -0.49 -13.36
CA ALA A 106 -13.21 -0.23 -13.87
C ALA A 106 -13.14 0.01 -15.38
N ASN A 107 -13.72 -0.90 -16.17
CA ASN A 107 -13.71 -0.76 -17.62
C ASN A 107 -14.84 0.16 -18.07
N VAL A 108 -14.51 1.32 -18.64
CA VAL A 108 -15.47 2.35 -19.04
C VAL A 108 -16.08 1.98 -20.40
N CYS A 109 -15.25 1.60 -21.36
CA CYS A 109 -15.69 1.13 -22.67
C CYS A 109 -14.69 0.12 -23.25
N GLY A 110 -15.14 -0.64 -24.25
CA GLY A 110 -14.36 -1.72 -24.86
C GLY A 110 -14.45 -3.02 -24.05
N ARG A 111 -13.53 -3.95 -24.33
CA ARG A 111 -13.48 -5.27 -23.71
C ARG A 111 -12.05 -5.69 -23.47
N LYS A 112 -11.79 -6.20 -22.27
CA LYS A 112 -10.46 -6.70 -21.89
C LYS A 112 -10.48 -8.20 -21.64
N TYR A 113 -9.36 -8.85 -21.91
CA TYR A 113 -9.08 -10.20 -21.47
C TYR A 113 -7.96 -10.19 -20.44
N TRP A 114 -8.20 -10.84 -19.32
CA TRP A 114 -7.28 -10.93 -18.20
C TRP A 114 -6.81 -12.37 -18.02
N LEU A 115 -5.49 -12.51 -17.87
CA LEU A 115 -4.84 -13.71 -17.40
C LEU A 115 -4.31 -13.43 -16.00
N PHE A 116 -4.55 -14.34 -15.07
CA PHE A 116 -4.13 -14.25 -13.68
C PHE A 116 -3.38 -15.51 -13.28
N ILE A 117 -2.33 -15.33 -12.47
CA ILE A 117 -1.67 -16.42 -11.75
C ILE A 117 -1.54 -16.04 -10.28
N SER A 118 -1.94 -16.98 -9.42
CA SER A 118 -2.00 -16.76 -7.98
C SER A 118 -0.60 -16.67 -7.37
N PRO A 119 -0.44 -16.01 -6.20
CA PRO A 119 0.81 -16.00 -5.47
C PRO A 119 1.35 -17.40 -5.10
N SER A 120 0.47 -18.41 -4.96
CA SER A 120 0.91 -19.79 -4.68
C SER A 120 1.55 -20.47 -5.89
N GLU A 121 1.14 -20.06 -7.10
CA GLU A 121 1.60 -20.62 -8.36
C GLU A 121 2.68 -19.76 -9.03
N CYS A 122 2.95 -18.56 -8.51
CA CYS A 122 3.80 -17.57 -9.18
C CYS A 122 5.24 -18.06 -9.40
N HIS A 123 5.78 -18.96 -8.57
CA HIS A 123 7.11 -19.54 -8.77
C HIS A 123 7.27 -20.23 -10.14
N LYS A 124 6.17 -20.64 -10.79
CA LYS A 124 6.18 -21.32 -12.08
C LYS A 124 6.42 -20.40 -13.28
N ILE A 125 6.21 -19.09 -13.11
CA ILE A 125 6.48 -18.09 -14.16
C ILE A 125 7.88 -17.48 -14.05
N PHE A 126 8.65 -17.85 -13.04
CA PHE A 126 10.04 -17.40 -12.89
C PHE A 126 11.01 -18.29 -13.66
N ASP A 127 12.12 -17.68 -14.06
CA ASP A 127 13.24 -18.40 -14.63
C ASP A 127 13.85 -19.36 -13.61
N ARG A 128 14.69 -20.28 -14.10
CA ARG A 128 15.42 -21.25 -13.27
C ARG A 128 16.33 -20.64 -12.19
N TYR A 129 16.60 -19.33 -12.24
CA TYR A 129 17.40 -18.61 -11.25
C TYR A 129 16.52 -17.84 -10.25
N GLY A 130 15.19 -17.81 -10.44
CA GLY A 130 14.26 -17.03 -9.64
C GLY A 130 14.40 -15.52 -9.82
N LYS A 131 15.07 -15.06 -10.89
CA LYS A 131 15.40 -13.63 -11.08
C LYS A 131 14.39 -12.91 -11.95
N ASN A 132 14.15 -13.45 -13.14
CA ASN A 132 13.20 -12.88 -14.09
C ASN A 132 11.94 -13.71 -14.12
N TYR A 133 10.83 -13.10 -14.49
CA TYR A 133 9.59 -13.79 -14.79
C TYR A 133 9.20 -13.56 -16.25
N VAL A 134 8.35 -14.44 -16.78
CA VAL A 134 7.84 -14.36 -18.16
C VAL A 134 7.24 -12.97 -18.43
N TYR A 135 7.65 -12.32 -19.52
CA TYR A 135 7.16 -10.99 -19.90
C TYR A 135 5.82 -11.03 -20.65
N ASP A 136 5.73 -11.91 -21.66
CA ASP A 136 4.51 -12.17 -22.42
C ASP A 136 4.13 -13.64 -22.30
N VAL A 137 2.95 -13.92 -21.74
CA VAL A 137 2.40 -15.29 -21.62
C VAL A 137 2.22 -15.97 -22.98
N TYR A 138 2.05 -15.19 -24.06
CA TYR A 138 1.90 -15.66 -25.43
C TYR A 138 3.17 -15.54 -26.27
N GLY A 139 4.27 -15.09 -25.67
CA GLY A 139 5.56 -14.96 -26.32
C GLY A 139 6.23 -16.32 -26.58
N ASP A 140 7.41 -16.26 -27.21
CA ASP A 140 8.27 -17.44 -27.35
C ASP A 140 9.01 -17.69 -26.03
N ILE A 141 8.49 -18.64 -25.23
CA ILE A 141 8.98 -18.93 -23.89
C ILE A 141 9.89 -20.16 -23.93
N CYS A 142 11.17 -19.96 -23.63
CA CYS A 142 12.16 -21.03 -23.60
C CYS A 142 11.94 -21.96 -22.39
N GLU A 143 11.53 -23.20 -22.62
CA GLU A 143 11.31 -24.21 -21.57
C GLU A 143 12.58 -24.51 -20.74
N LYS A 144 13.77 -24.33 -21.31
CA LYS A 144 15.03 -24.48 -20.54
C LYS A 144 15.28 -23.34 -19.56
N GLU A 145 14.71 -22.18 -19.83
CA GLU A 145 14.82 -20.99 -18.98
C GLU A 145 13.68 -20.96 -17.96
N PHE A 146 12.46 -21.30 -18.40
CA PHE A 146 11.23 -21.35 -17.59
C PHE A 146 10.67 -22.79 -17.52
N PRO A 147 11.31 -23.72 -16.79
CA PRO A 147 10.98 -25.15 -16.82
C PRO A 147 9.62 -25.50 -16.22
N GLU A 148 9.08 -24.64 -15.36
CA GLU A 148 7.80 -24.89 -14.67
C GLU A 148 6.62 -24.17 -15.35
N PHE A 149 6.86 -23.34 -16.37
CA PHE A 149 5.84 -22.48 -16.98
C PHE A 149 4.64 -23.25 -17.53
N ASN A 150 4.90 -24.36 -18.23
CA ASN A 150 3.85 -25.21 -18.80
C ASN A 150 2.98 -25.91 -17.73
N LYS A 151 3.37 -25.85 -16.46
CA LYS A 151 2.61 -26.40 -15.31
C LYS A 151 1.85 -25.31 -14.54
N ALA A 152 1.94 -24.06 -14.97
CA ALA A 152 1.23 -22.94 -14.35
C ALA A 152 -0.27 -23.06 -14.58
N MET A 153 -1.06 -22.84 -13.53
CA MET A 153 -2.51 -22.77 -13.63
C MET A 153 -2.95 -21.32 -13.79
N TRP A 154 -3.47 -21.00 -14.97
CA TRP A 154 -3.97 -19.68 -15.30
C TRP A 154 -5.46 -19.55 -14.97
N SER A 155 -5.82 -18.43 -14.38
CA SER A 155 -7.21 -18.00 -14.22
C SER A 155 -7.51 -16.93 -15.26
N GLU A 156 -8.54 -17.15 -16.07
CA GLU A 156 -8.85 -16.30 -17.20
C GLU A 156 -10.18 -15.58 -16.99
N CYS A 157 -10.28 -14.33 -17.46
CA CYS A 157 -11.50 -13.55 -17.34
C CYS A 157 -11.70 -12.60 -18.52
N MET A 158 -12.92 -12.52 -19.05
CA MET A 158 -13.37 -11.42 -19.90
C MET A 158 -13.90 -10.31 -18.99
N GLN A 159 -13.50 -9.07 -19.26
CA GLN A 159 -14.07 -7.88 -18.63
C GLN A 159 -14.82 -7.07 -19.68
N GLU A 160 -16.12 -6.96 -19.52
CA GLU A 160 -16.99 -6.18 -20.39
C GLU A 160 -17.02 -4.70 -19.95
N SER A 161 -17.64 -3.84 -20.77
CA SER A 161 -17.86 -2.45 -20.40
C SER A 161 -18.76 -2.34 -19.17
N ASN A 162 -18.47 -1.36 -18.30
CA ASN A 162 -19.09 -1.12 -17.00
C ASN A 162 -18.83 -2.18 -15.92
N GLU A 163 -17.91 -3.12 -16.13
CA GLU A 163 -17.50 -4.09 -15.11
C GLU A 163 -16.25 -3.61 -14.36
N ILE A 164 -16.16 -3.95 -13.07
CA ILE A 164 -14.95 -3.78 -12.25
C ILE A 164 -14.29 -5.14 -12.02
N ILE A 165 -12.97 -5.18 -12.16
CA ILE A 165 -12.14 -6.28 -11.68
C ILE A 165 -11.37 -5.82 -10.45
N PHE A 166 -11.37 -6.64 -9.40
CA PHE A 166 -10.50 -6.50 -8.24
C PHE A 166 -9.29 -7.43 -8.39
N VAL A 167 -8.09 -6.89 -8.23
CA VAL A 167 -6.82 -7.60 -8.27
C VAL A 167 -6.27 -7.71 -6.84
N PRO A 168 -6.18 -8.91 -6.27
CA PRO A 168 -5.62 -9.08 -4.93
C PRO A 168 -4.09 -8.93 -4.93
N SER A 169 -3.53 -8.58 -3.78
CA SER A 169 -2.08 -8.46 -3.59
C SER A 169 -1.29 -9.67 -4.06
N GLY A 170 -0.22 -9.42 -4.81
CA GLY A 170 0.72 -10.43 -5.28
C GLY A 170 0.25 -11.27 -6.47
N TRP A 171 -0.97 -11.02 -6.98
CA TRP A 171 -1.46 -11.70 -8.18
C TRP A 171 -0.78 -11.14 -9.42
N TYR A 172 -0.05 -12.01 -10.13
CA TYR A 172 0.51 -11.64 -11.41
C TYR A 172 -0.59 -11.71 -12.47
N HIS A 173 -0.59 -10.74 -13.37
CA HIS A 173 -1.62 -10.63 -14.38
C HIS A 173 -1.12 -9.97 -15.66
N GLN A 174 -1.70 -10.40 -16.79
CA GLN A 174 -1.48 -9.87 -18.13
C GLN A 174 -2.84 -9.51 -18.73
N VAL A 175 -2.93 -8.36 -19.39
CA VAL A 175 -4.21 -7.79 -19.82
C VAL A 175 -4.17 -7.42 -21.30
N HIS A 176 -5.15 -7.87 -22.07
CA HIS A 176 -5.25 -7.61 -23.51
C HIS A 176 -6.52 -6.83 -23.83
N ASN A 177 -6.40 -5.76 -24.61
CA ASN A 177 -7.54 -5.00 -25.11
C ASN A 177 -8.08 -5.68 -26.39
N LEU A 178 -9.27 -6.27 -26.30
CA LEU A 178 -9.93 -6.94 -27.43
C LEU A 178 -10.67 -5.96 -28.35
N GLU A 179 -10.90 -4.74 -27.87
CA GLU A 179 -11.53 -3.61 -28.54
C GLU A 179 -10.83 -2.31 -28.11
N ASP A 180 -11.12 -1.19 -28.76
CA ASP A 180 -10.64 0.11 -28.29
C ASP A 180 -11.20 0.36 -26.89
N THR A 181 -10.31 0.58 -25.93
CA THR A 181 -10.65 0.43 -24.51
C THR A 181 -10.22 1.64 -23.70
N ILE A 182 -11.09 2.06 -22.78
CA ILE A 182 -10.78 3.03 -21.72
C ILE A 182 -11.11 2.37 -20.38
N SER A 183 -10.19 2.41 -19.42
CA SER A 183 -10.46 1.98 -18.04
C SER A 183 -9.85 2.93 -17.01
N ILE A 184 -10.42 2.92 -15.82
CA ILE A 184 -9.88 3.59 -14.64
C ILE A 184 -9.27 2.51 -13.75
N ASN A 185 -8.04 2.73 -13.32
CA ASN A 185 -7.33 1.84 -12.41
C ASN A 185 -6.94 2.58 -11.14
N HIS A 186 -6.89 1.86 -10.04
CA HIS A 186 -6.61 2.43 -8.73
C HIS A 186 -5.89 1.41 -7.87
N ASN A 187 -4.71 1.76 -7.39
CA ASN A 187 -3.90 0.92 -6.53
C ASN A 187 -3.94 1.45 -5.09
N TRP A 188 -4.04 0.54 -4.13
CA TRP A 188 -4.00 0.88 -2.71
C TRP A 188 -3.54 -0.29 -1.85
N PHE A 189 -3.09 0.03 -0.65
CA PHE A 189 -2.86 -0.97 0.39
C PHE A 189 -3.38 -0.45 1.73
N ASN A 190 -3.52 -1.36 2.69
CA ASN A 190 -3.92 -1.09 4.06
C ASN A 190 -3.30 -2.12 5.01
N SER A 191 -3.81 -2.23 6.22
CA SER A 191 -3.32 -3.18 7.23
C SER A 191 -3.30 -4.65 6.75
N HIS A 192 -4.19 -5.07 5.85
CA HIS A 192 -4.36 -6.47 5.48
C HIS A 192 -3.24 -6.99 4.56
N ASN A 193 -2.66 -6.11 3.74
CA ASN A 193 -1.56 -6.44 2.84
C ASN A 193 -0.26 -5.70 3.16
N LEU A 194 -0.18 -5.04 4.31
CA LEU A 194 0.99 -4.27 4.74
C LEU A 194 2.29 -5.09 4.79
N SER A 195 2.19 -6.36 5.16
CA SER A 195 3.35 -7.27 5.15
C SER A 195 3.88 -7.57 3.74
N TRP A 196 3.00 -7.56 2.72
CA TRP A 196 3.43 -7.71 1.33
C TRP A 196 4.21 -6.49 0.84
N VAL A 197 3.76 -5.29 1.23
CA VAL A 197 4.46 -4.04 0.94
C VAL A 197 5.85 -4.06 1.57
N TRP A 198 5.92 -4.37 2.87
CA TRP A 198 7.19 -4.46 3.59
C TRP A 198 8.15 -5.50 3.00
N ASN A 199 7.66 -6.70 2.71
CA ASN A 199 8.50 -7.76 2.16
C ASN A 199 9.06 -7.39 0.77
N LEU A 200 8.29 -6.68 -0.06
CA LEU A 200 8.80 -6.15 -1.33
C LEU A 200 9.87 -5.08 -1.09
N LEU A 201 9.58 -4.07 -0.26
CA LEU A 201 10.54 -3.00 0.04
C LEU A 201 11.86 -3.54 0.61
N LEU A 202 11.79 -4.51 1.52
CA LEU A 202 12.97 -5.13 2.10
C LEU A 202 13.75 -5.92 1.05
N LYS A 203 13.06 -6.69 0.20
CA LYS A 203 13.69 -7.43 -0.90
C LYS A 203 14.43 -6.46 -1.83
N ASP A 204 13.74 -5.42 -2.29
CA ASP A 204 14.26 -4.48 -3.27
C ASP A 204 15.38 -3.60 -2.65
N TYR A 205 15.34 -3.37 -1.34
CA TYR A 205 16.44 -2.73 -0.59
C TYR A 205 17.69 -3.60 -0.60
N VAL A 206 17.55 -4.90 -0.31
CA VAL A 206 18.67 -5.84 -0.34
C VAL A 206 19.27 -5.93 -1.74
N GLU A 207 18.43 -5.99 -2.78
CA GLU A 207 18.90 -5.98 -4.17
C GLU A 207 19.62 -4.68 -4.53
N ALA A 208 19.08 -3.52 -4.14
CA ALA A 208 19.70 -2.22 -4.38
C ALA A 208 21.06 -2.09 -3.68
N LYS A 209 21.16 -2.60 -2.46
CA LYS A 209 22.39 -2.67 -1.66
C LYS A 209 23.45 -3.56 -2.31
N GLU A 210 23.07 -4.79 -2.67
CA GLU A 210 23.97 -5.76 -3.32
C GLU A 210 24.50 -5.22 -4.66
N TYR A 211 23.71 -4.43 -5.38
CA TYR A 211 24.09 -3.88 -6.68
C TYR A 211 25.22 -2.84 -6.62
N ILE A 212 25.36 -2.14 -5.49
CA ILE A 212 26.37 -1.08 -5.29
C ILE A 212 27.40 -1.44 -4.22
N GLU A 213 27.40 -2.69 -3.75
CA GLU A 213 28.21 -3.15 -2.61
C GLU A 213 29.72 -2.92 -2.82
N ASP A 214 30.18 -2.90 -4.07
CA ASP A 214 31.57 -2.66 -4.47
C ASP A 214 32.11 -1.28 -4.09
N ILE A 215 31.22 -0.28 -3.90
CA ILE A 215 31.62 1.07 -3.49
C ILE A 215 31.44 1.35 -1.99
N ARG A 216 31.02 0.37 -1.17
CA ARG A 216 30.74 0.57 0.27
C ARG A 216 31.89 1.22 1.03
N GLU A 217 33.11 0.72 0.86
CA GLU A 217 34.27 1.18 1.63
C GLU A 217 34.75 2.59 1.24
N ILE A 218 34.38 3.07 0.05
CA ILE A 218 34.82 4.35 -0.50
C ILE A 218 33.71 5.40 -0.56
N CYS A 219 32.46 5.01 -0.29
CA CYS A 219 31.30 5.87 -0.33
C CYS A 219 30.75 6.12 1.08
N ASN A 220 30.97 7.32 1.60
CA ASN A 220 30.42 7.78 2.88
C ASN A 220 28.88 7.94 2.87
N GLU A 221 28.25 7.97 1.69
CA GLU A 221 26.80 8.11 1.52
C GLU A 221 26.13 6.82 1.03
N PHE A 222 26.78 5.66 1.24
CA PHE A 222 26.33 4.37 0.72
C PHE A 222 24.86 4.06 1.03
N GLU A 223 24.44 4.22 2.29
CA GLU A 223 23.06 3.98 2.72
C GLU A 223 22.08 4.94 2.03
N ARG A 224 22.46 6.21 1.89
CA ARG A 224 21.65 7.23 1.20
C ARG A 224 21.41 6.83 -0.26
N ILE A 225 22.43 6.28 -0.94
CA ILE A 225 22.30 5.78 -2.31
C ILE A 225 21.40 4.54 -2.35
N CYS A 226 21.50 3.61 -1.39
CA CYS A 226 20.59 2.46 -1.28
C CYS A 226 19.13 2.91 -1.18
N GLN A 227 18.83 3.84 -0.26
CA GLN A 227 17.47 4.37 -0.08
C GLN A 227 16.97 5.11 -1.32
N ARG A 228 17.84 5.87 -2.00
CA ARG A 228 17.48 6.56 -3.25
C ARG A 228 17.17 5.58 -4.39
N ASN A 229 17.98 4.53 -4.53
CA ASN A 229 17.75 3.49 -5.54
C ASN A 229 16.46 2.71 -5.25
N LEU A 230 16.22 2.37 -3.97
CA LEU A 230 14.97 1.75 -3.54
C LEU A 230 13.77 2.63 -3.89
N ALA A 231 13.82 3.92 -3.53
CA ALA A 231 12.79 4.91 -3.86
C ALA A 231 12.51 4.98 -5.36
N ALA A 232 13.55 5.04 -6.18
CA ALA A 232 13.42 5.12 -7.64
C ALA A 232 12.79 3.85 -8.24
N ASN A 233 13.13 2.68 -7.71
CA ASN A 233 12.66 1.40 -8.25
C ASN A 233 11.27 1.00 -7.73
N THR A 234 10.98 1.25 -6.45
CA THR A 234 9.78 0.76 -5.77
C THR A 234 8.75 1.85 -5.51
N GLY A 235 9.14 3.12 -5.62
CA GLY A 235 8.30 4.30 -5.38
C GLY A 235 8.41 4.87 -3.96
N MET A 236 8.89 4.07 -2.99
CA MET A 236 9.03 4.45 -1.59
C MET A 236 10.32 3.86 -1.04
N ASN A 237 11.07 4.61 -0.22
CA ASN A 237 12.22 4.07 0.51
C ASN A 237 11.81 3.53 1.90
N LEU A 238 12.73 2.89 2.63
CA LEU A 238 12.39 2.31 3.94
C LEU A 238 12.01 3.37 4.97
N TYR A 239 12.61 4.57 4.86
CA TYR A 239 12.35 5.67 5.77
C TYR A 239 10.97 6.32 5.53
N ASP A 240 10.59 6.52 4.28
CA ASP A 240 9.24 6.96 3.92
C ASP A 240 8.19 5.96 4.44
N PHE A 241 8.45 4.66 4.29
CA PHE A 241 7.55 3.62 4.77
C PHE A 241 7.45 3.61 6.30
N PHE A 242 8.55 3.85 7.01
CA PHE A 242 8.54 4.00 8.47
C PHE A 242 7.69 5.21 8.91
N VAL A 243 7.86 6.36 8.25
CA VAL A 243 7.05 7.56 8.53
C VAL A 243 5.57 7.29 8.24
N PHE A 244 5.28 6.63 7.11
CA PHE A 244 3.93 6.18 6.76
C PHE A 244 3.31 5.33 7.88
N LEU A 245 4.02 4.29 8.34
CA LEU A 245 3.54 3.40 9.39
C LEU A 245 3.29 4.12 10.70
N THR A 246 4.19 5.02 11.09
CA THR A 246 4.06 5.83 12.31
C THR A 246 2.79 6.67 12.28
N ARG A 247 2.49 7.32 11.14
CA ARG A 247 1.26 8.11 10.99
C ARG A 247 0.01 7.25 11.11
N PHE A 248 -0.02 6.10 10.44
CA PHE A 248 -1.19 5.20 10.52
C PHE A 248 -1.34 4.56 11.89
N ALA A 249 -0.25 4.31 12.63
CA ALA A 249 -0.30 3.86 14.01
C ALA A 249 -0.99 4.91 14.89
N LEU A 250 -0.51 6.15 14.84
CA LEU A 250 -1.07 7.29 15.58
C LEU A 250 -2.55 7.52 15.25
N ALA A 251 -2.91 7.48 13.97
CA ALA A 251 -4.29 7.69 13.53
C ALA A 251 -5.24 6.58 14.04
N ASN A 252 -4.84 5.31 13.93
CA ASN A 252 -5.64 4.19 14.43
C ASN A 252 -5.76 4.22 15.96
N LEU A 253 -4.73 4.62 16.68
CA LEU A 253 -4.80 4.77 18.14
C LEU A 253 -5.77 5.86 18.58
N THR A 254 -5.71 7.01 17.91
CA THR A 254 -6.63 8.12 18.19
C THR A 254 -8.08 7.70 17.93
N LEU A 255 -8.33 6.96 16.84
CA LEU A 255 -9.65 6.40 16.55
C LEU A 255 -10.12 5.40 17.60
N LEU A 256 -9.22 4.54 18.10
CA LEU A 256 -9.57 3.57 19.14
C LEU A 256 -10.02 4.27 20.43
N ARG A 257 -9.30 5.31 20.85
CA ARG A 257 -9.67 6.14 22.01
C ARG A 257 -11.07 6.75 21.85
N ASP A 258 -11.32 7.38 20.71
CA ASP A 258 -12.60 8.05 20.48
C ASP A 258 -13.77 7.06 20.47
N LEU A 259 -13.54 5.83 19.97
CA LEU A 259 -14.53 4.75 20.03
C LEU A 259 -14.78 4.24 21.46
N CYS A 260 -13.77 4.25 22.33
CA CYS A 260 -13.93 3.93 23.75
C CYS A 260 -14.75 5.01 24.49
N ASN A 261 -14.55 6.27 24.15
CA ASN A 261 -15.22 7.40 24.81
C ASN A 261 -16.69 7.62 24.39
N GLU A 262 -17.16 7.02 23.28
CA GLU A 262 -18.53 7.15 22.78
C GLU A 262 -19.51 6.22 23.55
N ASN A 263 -20.10 6.73 24.64
CA ASN A 263 -21.04 6.05 25.56
C ASN A 263 -22.43 5.61 24.99
N GLY A 264 -22.61 5.44 23.67
CA GLY A 264 -23.96 5.42 23.08
C GLY A 264 -24.31 4.36 22.03
N ALA A 265 -23.35 3.68 21.38
CA ALA A 265 -23.63 2.80 20.24
C ALA A 265 -22.84 1.48 20.29
N TYR A 266 -23.17 0.63 21.26
CA TYR A 266 -22.35 -0.53 21.66
C TYR A 266 -22.02 -1.57 20.56
N SER A 267 -22.84 -1.77 19.52
CA SER A 267 -22.59 -2.83 18.52
C SER A 267 -21.70 -2.38 17.35
N LEU A 268 -22.00 -1.23 16.73
CA LEU A 268 -21.20 -0.65 15.64
C LEU A 268 -19.82 -0.19 16.13
N SER A 269 -19.75 0.41 17.33
CA SER A 269 -18.48 0.77 17.97
C SER A 269 -17.57 -0.44 18.16
N ARG A 270 -18.12 -1.62 18.52
CA ARG A 270 -17.32 -2.83 18.73
C ARG A 270 -16.72 -3.41 17.45
N VAL A 271 -17.46 -3.41 16.34
CA VAL A 271 -16.93 -3.88 15.04
C VAL A 271 -15.82 -2.94 14.56
N MET A 272 -16.03 -1.63 14.68
CA MET A 272 -15.01 -0.63 14.33
C MET A 272 -13.76 -0.76 15.22
N ALA A 273 -13.93 -0.93 16.54
CA ALA A 273 -12.83 -1.13 17.47
C ALA A 273 -12.02 -2.39 17.14
N ASN A 274 -12.68 -3.51 16.83
CA ASN A 274 -12.01 -4.74 16.40
C ASN A 274 -11.20 -4.55 15.12
N HIS A 275 -11.74 -3.81 14.15
CA HIS A 275 -11.03 -3.50 12.91
C HIS A 275 -9.82 -2.59 13.17
N VAL A 276 -9.96 -1.55 13.98
CA VAL A 276 -8.85 -0.67 14.38
C VAL A 276 -7.77 -1.45 15.14
N LEU A 277 -8.15 -2.37 16.04
CA LEU A 277 -7.23 -3.27 16.72
C LEU A 277 -6.48 -4.18 15.74
N SER A 278 -7.16 -4.70 14.72
CA SER A 278 -6.52 -5.48 13.65
C SER A 278 -5.47 -4.65 12.89
N ASN A 279 -5.78 -3.38 12.63
CA ASN A 279 -4.84 -2.45 11.97
C ASN A 279 -3.58 -2.23 12.81
N ILE A 280 -3.75 -1.96 14.11
CA ILE A 280 -2.63 -1.77 15.05
C ILE A 280 -1.77 -3.03 15.14
N ARG A 281 -2.38 -4.23 15.19
CA ARG A 281 -1.65 -5.50 15.19
C ARG A 281 -0.81 -5.70 13.93
N ALA A 282 -1.36 -5.38 12.76
CA ALA A 282 -0.63 -5.48 11.49
C ALA A 282 0.55 -4.50 11.46
N ILE A 283 0.34 -3.25 11.87
CA ILE A 283 1.40 -2.23 11.95
C ILE A 283 2.51 -2.69 12.90
N ARG A 284 2.17 -3.15 14.11
CA ARG A 284 3.15 -3.68 15.07
C ARG A 284 3.94 -4.84 14.48
N SER A 285 3.26 -5.80 13.83
CA SER A 285 3.91 -6.97 13.24
C SER A 285 4.96 -6.56 12.21
N VAL A 286 4.65 -5.58 11.35
CA VAL A 286 5.60 -5.08 10.35
C VAL A 286 6.71 -4.27 11.01
N ALA A 287 6.39 -3.35 11.92
CA ALA A 287 7.37 -2.53 12.62
C ALA A 287 8.43 -3.37 13.37
N LEU A 288 8.02 -4.48 14.00
CA LEU A 288 8.96 -5.41 14.65
C LEU A 288 9.97 -6.02 13.68
N CYS A 289 9.59 -6.23 12.41
CA CYS A 289 10.51 -6.71 11.38
C CYS A 289 11.47 -5.62 10.88
N MET A 290 11.11 -4.34 11.02
CA MET A 290 11.95 -3.22 10.57
C MET A 290 13.16 -3.01 11.47
N VAL A 291 13.01 -3.20 12.79
CA VAL A 291 14.06 -2.94 13.80
C VAL A 291 15.33 -3.77 13.56
N SER A 292 15.21 -4.96 12.96
CA SER A 292 16.35 -5.82 12.65
C SER A 292 17.08 -5.47 11.34
N VAL A 293 16.60 -4.49 10.58
CA VAL A 293 17.18 -4.14 9.26
C VAL A 293 18.30 -3.12 9.45
N GLU A 294 19.44 -3.36 8.80
CA GLU A 294 20.66 -2.54 8.86
C GLU A 294 20.41 -1.05 8.58
N ALA A 295 19.47 -0.71 7.69
CA ALA A 295 19.07 0.67 7.40
C ALA A 295 18.68 1.47 8.66
N PHE A 296 18.19 0.81 9.70
CA PHE A 296 17.76 1.44 10.95
C PHE A 296 18.82 1.35 12.07
N SER A 297 20.08 1.02 11.75
CA SER A 297 21.19 1.03 12.71
C SER A 297 21.56 2.46 13.14
N GLU A 298 22.11 2.62 14.35
CA GLU A 298 22.53 3.95 14.84
C GLU A 298 23.53 4.63 13.90
N GLU A 299 24.45 3.88 13.29
CA GLU A 299 25.44 4.38 12.34
C GLU A 299 24.78 4.97 11.08
N ASN A 300 23.82 4.25 10.51
CA ASN A 300 23.11 4.66 9.30
C ASN A 300 22.14 5.82 9.53
N LEU A 301 21.55 5.88 10.73
CA LEU A 301 20.71 7.02 11.14
C LEU A 301 21.56 8.26 11.45
N SER A 302 22.74 8.12 12.07
CA SER A 302 23.62 9.23 12.45
C SER A 302 24.51 9.77 11.34
N GLY A 303 24.74 9.02 10.27
CA GLY A 303 25.53 9.45 9.09
C GLY A 303 24.85 10.50 8.19
N CYS A 304 23.63 10.94 8.50
CA CYS A 304 22.91 11.97 7.76
C CYS A 304 23.24 13.38 8.30
N SER A 305 23.71 14.29 7.45
CA SER A 305 24.13 15.64 7.84
C SER A 305 23.00 16.46 8.50
N GLU A 306 23.35 17.23 9.54
CA GLU A 306 22.42 18.05 10.35
C GLU A 306 21.81 19.26 9.60
N GLU A 307 22.30 19.59 8.41
CA GLU A 307 21.99 20.88 7.76
C GLU A 307 20.69 20.91 6.95
N ASN A 308 19.89 19.84 6.92
CA ASN A 308 18.58 19.87 6.27
C ASN A 308 17.56 19.03 7.06
N LEU A 309 16.27 19.29 6.84
CA LEU A 309 15.11 18.50 7.29
C LEU A 309 15.15 17.08 6.67
N SER A 310 16.20 16.30 6.94
CA SER A 310 16.39 14.96 6.43
C SER A 310 15.37 14.01 7.05
N VAL A 311 15.02 12.94 6.34
CA VAL A 311 14.13 11.90 6.90
C VAL A 311 14.71 11.30 8.17
N SER A 312 16.04 11.24 8.30
CA SER A 312 16.71 10.87 9.55
C SER A 312 16.42 11.85 10.70
N SER A 313 16.43 13.17 10.48
CA SER A 313 16.04 14.15 11.51
C SER A 313 14.57 14.00 11.93
N VAL A 314 13.69 13.65 10.99
CA VAL A 314 12.26 13.37 11.26
C VAL A 314 12.11 12.06 12.03
N ILE A 315 12.83 11.00 11.64
CA ILE A 315 12.84 9.71 12.32
C ILE A 315 13.41 9.86 13.72
N LYS A 316 14.54 10.53 13.88
CA LYS A 316 15.18 10.81 15.17
C LYS A 316 14.28 11.68 16.04
N GLY A 317 13.67 12.74 15.50
CA GLY A 317 12.68 13.54 16.21
C GLY A 317 11.49 12.69 16.70
N ILE A 318 10.91 11.86 15.82
CA ILE A 318 9.85 10.91 16.19
C ILE A 318 10.35 9.95 17.27
N MET A 319 11.54 9.38 17.13
CA MET A 319 12.09 8.40 18.06
C MET A 319 12.47 9.02 19.41
N GLU A 320 12.97 10.26 19.46
CA GLU A 320 13.38 10.97 20.67
C GLU A 320 12.21 11.71 21.36
N GLU A 321 11.08 11.87 20.67
CA GLU A 321 9.87 12.42 21.26
C GLU A 321 9.42 11.51 22.42
N GLN A 322 9.51 12.04 23.65
CA GLN A 322 9.03 11.36 24.86
C GLN A 322 7.58 10.86 24.68
N ASN A 323 6.76 11.64 23.97
CA ASN A 323 5.39 11.28 23.59
C ASN A 323 5.28 10.01 22.75
N PHE A 324 6.22 9.76 21.84
CA PHE A 324 6.27 8.57 21.00
C PHE A 324 6.72 7.34 21.80
N HIS A 325 7.71 7.49 22.67
CA HIS A 325 8.13 6.43 23.59
C HIS A 325 7.03 6.05 24.58
N ASP A 326 6.37 7.03 25.18
CA ASP A 326 5.26 6.81 26.12
C ASP A 326 4.07 6.16 25.40
N LEU A 327 3.81 6.54 24.15
CA LEU A 327 2.82 5.91 23.28
C LEU A 327 3.17 4.46 22.95
N LEU A 328 4.43 4.15 22.63
CA LEU A 328 4.90 2.77 22.36
C LEU A 328 4.84 1.88 23.60
N CYS A 329 5.17 2.43 24.77
CA CYS A 329 4.99 1.75 26.05
C CYS A 329 3.51 1.48 26.32
N ALA A 330 2.65 2.50 26.22
CA ALA A 330 1.21 2.36 26.40
C ALA A 330 0.60 1.35 25.42
N LEU A 331 1.03 1.35 24.15
CA LEU A 331 0.68 0.37 23.13
C LEU A 331 1.07 -1.05 23.52
N THR A 332 2.30 -1.24 23.98
CA THR A 332 2.83 -2.54 24.36
C THR A 332 2.03 -3.09 25.53
N THR A 333 1.82 -2.28 26.58
CA THR A 333 1.04 -2.68 27.75
C THR A 333 -0.44 -2.91 27.41
N THR A 334 -1.02 -2.10 26.53
CA THR A 334 -2.40 -2.27 26.06
C THR A 334 -2.55 -3.58 25.28
N LEU A 335 -1.63 -3.88 24.37
CA LEU A 335 -1.64 -5.12 23.60
C LEU A 335 -1.39 -6.35 24.48
N GLU A 336 -0.54 -6.24 25.50
CA GLU A 336 -0.31 -7.30 26.48
C GLU A 336 -1.56 -7.56 27.34
N ALA A 337 -2.23 -6.52 27.83
CA ALA A 337 -3.48 -6.61 28.57
C ALA A 337 -4.59 -7.28 27.72
N LEU A 338 -4.70 -6.88 26.44
CA LEU A 338 -5.64 -7.45 25.48
C LEU A 338 -5.33 -8.93 25.16
N CYS A 339 -4.06 -9.29 24.98
CA CYS A 339 -3.64 -10.68 24.77
C CYS A 339 -3.95 -11.58 25.98
N GLN A 340 -4.03 -10.99 27.18
CA GLN A 340 -4.38 -11.68 28.42
C GLN A 340 -5.90 -11.69 28.71
N GLY A 341 -6.73 -11.16 27.81
CA GLY A 341 -8.19 -11.17 27.94
C GLY A 341 -8.77 -10.08 28.86
N HIS A 342 -7.96 -9.12 29.30
CA HIS A 342 -8.42 -7.97 30.10
C HIS A 342 -8.79 -6.82 29.15
N VAL A 343 -10.08 -6.68 28.83
CA VAL A 343 -10.58 -5.67 27.86
C VAL A 343 -11.28 -4.48 28.54
N ASP A 344 -11.25 -4.35 29.87
CA ASP A 344 -11.99 -3.31 30.58
C ASP A 344 -11.09 -2.22 31.22
N HIS A 345 -11.60 -0.98 31.23
CA HIS A 345 -11.27 0.29 31.93
C HIS A 345 -9.79 0.73 32.06
N CYS A 346 -8.82 -0.18 32.09
CA CYS A 346 -7.38 0.11 32.01
C CYS A 346 -6.99 0.73 30.66
N LEU A 347 -7.64 0.31 29.56
CA LEU A 347 -7.38 0.86 28.23
C LEU A 347 -7.65 2.36 28.14
N GLU A 348 -8.73 2.85 28.76
CA GLU A 348 -9.10 4.27 28.74
C GLU A 348 -8.07 5.14 29.46
N ASN A 349 -7.74 4.80 30.71
CA ASN A 349 -6.81 5.59 31.52
C ASN A 349 -5.38 5.63 30.93
N MET A 350 -4.90 4.52 30.36
CA MET A 350 -3.55 4.44 29.79
C MET A 350 -3.44 5.17 28.45
N LEU A 351 -4.52 5.19 27.65
CA LEU A 351 -4.58 5.98 26.42
C LEU A 351 -4.79 7.48 26.70
N GLU A 352 -5.50 7.84 27.76
CA GLU A 352 -5.64 9.24 28.20
C GLU A 352 -4.31 9.87 28.63
N GLU A 353 -3.50 9.18 29.44
CA GLU A 353 -2.19 9.68 29.89
C GLU A 353 -1.19 9.84 28.73
N ALA A 354 -1.11 8.87 27.81
CA ALA A 354 -0.22 8.92 26.64
C ALA A 354 -0.63 10.02 25.63
N MET A 355 -1.91 10.41 25.60
CA MET A 355 -2.43 11.40 24.64
C MET A 355 -2.56 12.82 25.19
N TYR A 356 -2.67 13.02 26.51
CA TYR A 356 -2.55 14.35 27.12
C TYR A 356 -1.23 15.03 26.71
N GLN A 357 -0.19 14.22 26.46
CA GLN A 357 1.14 14.72 26.09
C GLN A 357 1.37 14.86 24.56
N SER A 358 0.65 14.11 23.69
CA SER A 358 0.88 14.07 22.22
C SER A 358 0.09 15.10 21.39
N ASN A 359 -0.77 15.91 22.02
CA ASN A 359 -1.79 16.72 21.35
C ASN A 359 -1.29 17.94 20.53
N SER A 360 0.03 18.15 20.37
CA SER A 360 0.55 19.41 19.83
C SER A 360 0.88 19.44 18.34
N ILE A 361 1.04 18.32 17.60
CA ILE A 361 1.65 18.43 16.24
C ILE A 361 0.95 17.64 15.10
N TRP A 362 0.27 16.51 15.31
CA TRP A 362 0.06 15.56 14.17
C TRP A 362 -1.37 15.06 13.85
N SER A 363 -2.44 15.50 14.52
CA SER A 363 -3.70 14.73 14.51
C SER A 363 -4.88 15.24 13.68
N LYS A 364 -5.02 16.53 13.32
CA LYS A 364 -6.37 17.02 12.91
C LYS A 364 -6.85 16.60 11.51
N LYS A 365 -5.98 16.46 10.51
CA LYS A 365 -6.41 16.33 9.09
C LYS A 365 -6.66 14.88 8.64
N VAL A 366 -5.75 13.96 8.96
CA VAL A 366 -5.89 12.52 8.66
C VAL A 366 -7.03 11.89 9.48
N PHE A 367 -7.18 12.32 10.73
CA PHE A 367 -8.19 11.82 11.65
C PHE A 367 -9.64 12.09 11.19
N GLY A 368 -9.94 13.33 10.78
CA GLY A 368 -11.28 13.70 10.32
C GLY A 368 -11.73 12.87 9.12
N GLN A 369 -10.84 12.64 8.15
CA GLN A 369 -11.13 11.87 6.94
C GLN A 369 -11.28 10.37 7.19
N MET A 370 -10.49 9.78 8.10
CA MET A 370 -10.70 8.37 8.48
C MET A 370 -12.04 8.16 9.19
N LYS A 371 -12.46 9.11 10.04
CA LYS A 371 -13.77 9.07 10.72
C LYS A 371 -14.91 9.22 9.70
N GLU A 372 -14.83 10.18 8.78
CA GLU A 372 -15.83 10.38 7.72
C GLU A 372 -15.94 9.20 6.74
N ARG A 373 -14.81 8.67 6.24
CA ARG A 373 -14.80 7.58 5.25
C ARG A 373 -15.26 6.23 5.82
N LYS A 374 -15.02 5.94 7.11
CA LYS A 374 -15.44 4.68 7.76
C LYS A 374 -16.86 4.72 8.31
N LEU A 375 -17.37 5.88 8.73
CA LEU A 375 -18.77 6.02 9.14
C LEU A 375 -19.73 5.96 7.94
N GLY A 376 -19.31 6.44 6.76
CA GLY A 376 -20.13 6.41 5.54
C GLY A 376 -20.12 5.08 4.75
N SER A 377 -19.20 4.15 5.04
CA SER A 377 -19.10 2.86 4.32
C SER A 377 -19.86 1.71 5.00
N LEU A 378 -20.28 1.90 6.25
CA LEU A 378 -21.00 0.92 7.07
C LEU A 378 -22.47 1.30 7.31
N SER A 379 -22.91 2.47 6.83
CA SER A 379 -24.33 2.87 6.68
C SER A 379 -24.85 2.51 5.30
#